data_AF-A0A7C3FUX3-F1
#
_entry.id   AF-A0A7C3FUX3-F1
#
_cell.length_a   1.000
_cell.length_b   1.000
_cell.length_c   1.000
_cell.angle_alpha   90.00
_cell.angle_beta   90.00
_cell.angle_gamma   90.00
#
_symmetry.space_group_name_H-M   'P 1'
#
loop_
_entity.id
_entity.type
_entity.pdbx_description
1 polymer ?
#
loop_
_entity_poly.entity_id
_entity_poly.type
_entity_poly.pdbx_seq_one_letter_code
_entity_poly.pdbx_strand_id
1 'polypeptide(L)'
;FMNNYQPLESANMGANLKPYFRMEHGQLELKLFPYDPAKAPPVAGNMVVREVEAMPPGPLTPVGEWLFLHSHFWRWFDPRIRLAAPRFAASLAQLGLIKPGRETRNLAQGEDYLPLTFNAYRIDYDDDWQRASEVTAAIFTEIKREAEAMGADVVAVLANAPEEVYPRFWRRLQSQYPQLQSPEFSPDAAHEHMLAVLAAVDIPALDLRPAFVREARARRRLLHYAVDGHWNLEGHALAARELASFLKAQGLLCR
;
A
#
# COMPACT_ATOMS: atom_id res chain seq x y z
N PHE A 1 -1.43 5.18 6.98
CA PHE A 1 -1.31 4.79 8.39
C PHE A 1 -0.05 3.98 8.66
N MET A 2 0.02 2.70 8.25
CA MET A 2 1.14 1.78 8.52
C MET A 2 2.53 2.39 8.34
N ASN A 3 2.79 3.00 7.17
CA ASN A 3 4.10 3.54 6.82
C ASN A 3 4.62 4.64 7.79
N ASN A 4 3.74 5.30 8.54
CA ASN A 4 4.12 6.39 9.46
C ASN A 4 4.38 5.88 10.89
N TYR A 5 4.01 4.64 11.20
CA TYR A 5 4.06 4.08 12.54
C TYR A 5 5.06 2.93 12.60
N GLN A 6 6.15 3.15 13.36
CA GLN A 6 7.31 2.28 13.37
C GLN A 6 6.97 0.80 13.64
N PRO A 7 6.19 0.43 14.67
CA PRO A 7 5.93 -0.98 14.96
C PRO A 7 5.34 -1.74 13.78
N LEU A 8 4.38 -1.14 13.06
CA LEU A 8 3.75 -1.79 11.92
C LEU A 8 4.66 -1.83 10.69
N GLU A 9 5.29 -0.71 10.33
CA GLU A 9 6.16 -0.66 9.15
C GLU A 9 7.37 -1.60 9.31
N SER A 10 8.01 -1.57 10.47
CA SER A 10 9.18 -2.41 10.73
C SER A 10 8.81 -3.89 10.85
N ALA A 11 7.64 -4.23 11.40
CA ALA A 11 7.12 -5.60 11.37
C ALA A 11 6.86 -6.09 9.94
N ASN A 12 6.30 -5.23 9.07
CA ASN A 12 6.05 -5.55 7.66
C ASN A 12 7.35 -5.71 6.84
N MET A 13 8.37 -4.90 7.14
CA MET A 13 9.63 -4.90 6.39
C MET A 13 10.71 -5.81 6.99
N GLY A 14 10.55 -6.27 8.23
CA GLY A 14 11.57 -7.01 8.99
C GLY A 14 12.73 -6.14 9.49
N ALA A 15 12.75 -4.84 9.14
CA ALA A 15 13.77 -3.89 9.55
C ALA A 15 13.18 -2.47 9.66
N ASN A 16 13.82 -1.62 10.47
CA ASN A 16 13.63 -0.18 10.36
C ASN A 16 14.36 0.29 9.10
N LEU A 17 13.72 1.13 8.27
CA LEU A 17 14.27 1.58 6.98
C LEU A 17 14.31 3.11 6.83
N LYS A 18 13.80 3.84 7.82
CA LYS A 18 13.67 5.30 7.80
C LYS A 18 13.48 5.87 9.21
N PRO A 19 13.56 7.20 9.39
CA PRO A 19 13.03 7.88 10.56
C PRO A 19 11.52 7.68 10.72
N TYR A 20 11.04 7.79 11.96
CA TYR A 20 9.61 7.70 12.27
C TYR A 20 9.20 8.81 13.22
N PHE A 21 7.99 9.33 13.04
CA PHE A 21 7.38 10.20 14.04
C PHE A 21 6.76 9.36 15.16
N ARG A 22 6.77 9.90 16.37
CA ARG A 22 6.07 9.34 17.54
C ARG A 22 5.43 10.45 18.34
N MET A 23 4.31 10.12 19.00
CA MET A 23 3.71 10.98 20.00
C MET A 23 4.46 10.80 21.33
N GLU A 24 5.09 11.85 21.82
CA GLU A 24 5.78 11.91 23.11
C GLU A 24 5.30 13.15 23.85
N HIS A 25 4.77 12.99 25.06
CA HIS A 25 4.24 14.11 25.87
C HIS A 25 3.23 15.01 25.13
N GLY A 26 2.45 14.44 24.20
CA GLY A 26 1.48 15.18 23.39
C GLY A 26 2.08 15.95 22.20
N GLN A 27 3.37 15.78 21.91
CA GLN A 27 4.04 16.39 20.77
C GLN A 27 4.55 15.34 19.79
N LEU A 28 4.64 15.73 18.52
CA LEU A 28 5.17 14.90 17.45
C LEU A 28 6.70 15.01 17.43
N GLU A 29 7.40 13.93 17.74
CA GLU A 29 8.86 13.88 17.72
C GLU A 29 9.38 12.96 16.61
N LEU A 30 10.35 13.45 15.84
CA LEU A 30 11.05 12.64 14.84
C LEU A 30 12.16 11.82 15.50
N LYS A 31 12.03 10.49 15.48
CA LYS A 31 13.02 9.55 15.99
C LYS A 31 13.87 8.97 14.86
N LEU A 32 15.07 8.50 15.22
CA LEU A 32 16.05 7.91 14.29
C LEU A 32 16.48 8.88 13.18
N PHE A 33 16.57 10.18 13.49
CA PHE A 33 17.09 11.21 12.60
C PHE A 33 18.37 11.84 13.19
N PRO A 34 19.45 12.01 12.41
CA PRO A 34 19.64 11.50 11.04
C PRO A 34 19.62 9.97 11.02
N TYR A 35 19.09 9.40 9.93
CA TYR A 35 18.92 7.94 9.83
C TYR A 35 20.24 7.25 9.54
N ASP A 36 20.58 6.26 10.37
CA ASP A 36 21.75 5.40 10.21
C ASP A 36 21.29 3.94 10.32
N PRO A 37 21.23 3.18 9.20
CA PRO A 37 20.74 1.80 9.23
C PRO A 37 21.62 0.88 10.09
N ALA A 38 22.91 1.21 10.28
CA ALA A 38 23.81 0.42 11.12
C ALA A 38 23.55 0.62 12.62
N LYS A 39 22.82 1.68 13.00
CA LYS A 39 22.45 1.99 14.40
C LYS A 39 20.96 1.86 14.66
N ALA A 40 20.18 1.49 13.65
CA ALA A 40 18.74 1.31 13.82
C ALA A 40 18.49 0.17 14.82
N PRO A 41 17.59 0.37 15.81
CA PRO A 41 17.29 -0.67 16.77
C PRO A 41 16.68 -1.89 16.05
N PRO A 42 16.83 -3.10 16.60
CA PRO A 42 16.18 -4.28 16.05
C PRO A 42 14.65 -4.10 16.08
N VAL A 43 13.98 -4.77 15.15
CA VAL A 43 12.51 -4.80 15.15
C VAL A 43 12.04 -5.64 16.32
N ALA A 44 11.32 -5.03 17.26
CA ALA A 44 10.69 -5.71 18.38
C ALA A 44 9.20 -5.92 18.09
N GLY A 45 8.70 -7.13 18.28
CA GLY A 45 7.26 -7.41 18.22
C GLY A 45 6.91 -8.84 17.83
N ASN A 46 5.69 -9.27 18.18
CA ASN A 46 5.17 -10.60 17.85
C ASN A 46 4.67 -10.72 16.40
N MET A 47 4.62 -9.60 15.66
CA MET A 47 4.12 -9.53 14.27
C MET A 47 5.24 -9.45 13.21
N VAL A 48 6.50 -9.66 13.60
CA VAL A 48 7.63 -9.58 12.67
C VAL A 48 7.47 -10.65 11.60
N VAL A 49 7.39 -10.22 10.34
CA VAL A 49 7.50 -11.12 9.19
C VAL A 49 8.79 -11.91 9.37
N ARG A 50 8.67 -13.24 9.47
CA ARG A 50 9.85 -14.09 9.63
C ARG A 50 10.77 -13.85 8.45
N GLU A 51 12.03 -13.53 8.73
CA GLU A 51 13.04 -13.52 7.68
C GLU A 51 13.04 -14.91 7.04
N VAL A 52 12.71 -14.94 5.75
CA VAL A 52 12.82 -16.16 4.98
C VAL A 52 14.29 -16.28 4.66
N GLU A 53 14.90 -17.35 5.19
CA GLU A 53 16.29 -17.69 4.88
C GLU A 53 16.50 -17.60 3.36
N ALA A 54 17.61 -16.98 2.96
CA ALA A 54 17.90 -16.78 1.55
C ALA A 54 17.86 -18.13 0.83
N MET A 55 16.88 -18.30 -0.06
CA MET A 55 16.74 -19.56 -0.76
C MET A 55 18.00 -19.80 -1.61
N PRO A 56 18.65 -20.97 -1.47
CA PRO A 56 19.78 -21.30 -2.33
C PRO A 56 19.32 -21.31 -3.80
N PRO A 57 20.22 -21.00 -4.75
CA PRO A 57 19.88 -21.04 -6.17
C PRO A 57 19.38 -22.43 -6.55
N GLY A 58 18.22 -22.48 -7.20
CA GLY A 58 17.61 -23.72 -7.66
C GLY A 58 18.39 -24.37 -8.80
N PRO A 59 18.13 -25.65 -9.10
CA PRO A 59 18.86 -26.40 -10.12
C PRO A 59 18.77 -25.81 -11.53
N LEU A 60 17.75 -25.00 -11.82
CA LEU A 60 17.51 -24.38 -13.12
C LEU A 60 17.85 -22.88 -13.15
N THR A 61 18.56 -22.34 -12.16
CA THR A 61 18.95 -20.93 -12.13
C THR A 61 19.60 -20.44 -13.43
N PRO A 62 20.59 -21.14 -14.05
CA PRO A 62 21.18 -20.70 -15.32
C PRO A 62 20.15 -20.59 -16.46
N VAL A 63 19.18 -21.50 -16.49
CA VAL A 63 18.09 -21.49 -17.48
C VAL A 63 17.14 -20.32 -17.21
N GLY A 64 16.77 -20.09 -15.95
CA GLY A 64 15.91 -18.96 -15.56
C GLY A 64 16.53 -17.61 -15.92
N GLU A 65 17.83 -17.43 -15.66
CA GLU A 65 18.58 -16.22 -16.03
C GLU A 65 18.63 -16.03 -17.54
N TRP A 66 18.93 -17.10 -18.29
CA TRP A 66 18.94 -17.06 -19.75
C TRP A 66 17.55 -16.70 -20.31
N LEU A 67 16.48 -17.32 -19.81
CA LEU A 67 15.11 -17.01 -20.22
C LEU A 67 14.75 -15.55 -19.92
N PHE A 68 15.12 -15.04 -18.75
CA PHE A 68 14.84 -13.64 -18.40
C PHE A 68 15.56 -12.64 -19.33
N LEU A 69 16.80 -12.92 -19.71
CA LEU A 69 17.59 -12.07 -20.61
C LEU A 69 17.13 -12.17 -22.07
N HIS A 70 16.76 -13.36 -22.52
CA HIS A 70 16.57 -13.64 -23.96
C HIS A 70 15.11 -13.88 -24.39
N SER A 71 14.15 -14.01 -23.46
CA SER A 71 12.74 -14.26 -23.79
C SER A 71 11.82 -13.12 -23.33
N HIS A 72 11.25 -12.40 -24.30
CA HIS A 72 10.19 -11.42 -24.05
C HIS A 72 8.93 -12.07 -23.46
N PHE A 73 8.60 -13.28 -23.90
CA PHE A 73 7.49 -14.04 -23.34
C PHE A 73 7.73 -14.32 -21.86
N TRP A 74 8.95 -14.70 -21.47
CA TRP A 74 9.28 -14.98 -20.06
C TRP A 74 9.14 -13.73 -19.19
N ARG A 75 9.66 -12.59 -19.64
CA ARG A 75 9.50 -11.29 -18.95
C ARG A 75 8.04 -10.84 -18.84
N TRP A 76 7.22 -11.18 -19.82
CA TRP A 76 5.78 -10.92 -19.79
C TRP A 76 5.03 -11.88 -18.86
N PHE A 77 5.45 -13.15 -18.83
CA PHE A 77 4.83 -14.24 -18.09
C PHE A 77 5.08 -14.14 -16.58
N ASP A 78 6.32 -13.88 -16.17
CA ASP A 78 6.76 -13.85 -14.76
C ASP A 78 5.84 -13.02 -13.84
N PRO A 79 5.60 -11.71 -14.09
CA PRO A 79 4.75 -10.93 -13.20
C PRO A 79 3.27 -11.38 -13.21
N ARG A 80 2.80 -12.02 -14.29
CA ARG A 80 1.41 -12.50 -14.41
C ARG A 80 1.20 -13.78 -13.63
N ILE A 81 2.16 -14.70 -13.66
CA ILE A 81 2.03 -15.95 -12.93
C ILE A 81 2.10 -15.75 -11.42
N ARG A 82 2.90 -14.78 -10.95
CA ARG A 82 2.92 -14.37 -9.52
C ARG A 82 1.54 -13.89 -9.04
N LEU A 83 0.82 -13.15 -9.88
CA LEU A 83 -0.51 -12.64 -9.56
C LEU A 83 -1.60 -13.70 -9.68
N ALA A 84 -1.51 -14.57 -10.69
CA ALA A 84 -2.55 -15.55 -10.99
C ALA A 84 -2.42 -16.84 -10.15
N ALA A 85 -1.20 -17.29 -9.88
CA ALA A 85 -0.89 -18.55 -9.22
C ALA A 85 0.35 -18.43 -8.33
N PRO A 86 0.27 -17.72 -7.19
CA PRO A 86 1.43 -17.43 -6.33
C PRO A 86 2.15 -18.69 -5.82
N ARG A 87 1.42 -19.78 -5.53
CA ARG A 87 2.01 -21.06 -5.14
C ARG A 87 2.85 -21.67 -6.26
N PHE A 88 2.35 -21.64 -7.49
CA PHE A 88 3.10 -22.12 -8.66
C PHE A 88 4.31 -21.23 -8.96
N ALA A 89 4.17 -19.91 -8.83
CA ALA A 89 5.30 -18.99 -8.94
C ALA A 89 6.38 -19.28 -7.88
N ALA A 90 6.00 -19.55 -6.63
CA ALA A 90 6.97 -19.95 -5.60
C ALA A 90 7.67 -21.28 -5.93
N SER A 91 6.98 -22.25 -6.52
CA SER A 91 7.62 -23.48 -7.02
C SER A 91 8.61 -23.19 -8.18
N LEU A 92 8.27 -22.29 -9.10
CA LEU A 92 9.21 -21.85 -10.15
C LEU A 92 10.43 -21.15 -9.55
N ALA A 93 10.25 -20.41 -8.45
CA ALA A 93 11.34 -19.76 -7.74
C ALA A 93 12.26 -20.78 -7.04
N GLN A 94 11.69 -21.82 -6.41
CA GLN A 94 12.45 -22.94 -5.83
C GLN A 94 13.28 -23.69 -6.88
N LEU A 95 12.75 -23.83 -8.10
CA LEU A 95 13.48 -24.43 -9.21
C LEU A 95 14.57 -23.51 -9.78
N GLY A 96 14.56 -22.21 -9.48
CA GLY A 96 15.48 -21.22 -10.06
C GLY A 96 15.03 -20.64 -11.40
N LEU A 97 13.81 -20.94 -11.87
CA LEU A 97 13.30 -20.44 -13.16
C LEU A 97 12.86 -18.97 -13.09
N ILE A 98 12.44 -18.52 -11.91
CA ILE A 98 12.20 -17.10 -11.62
C ILE A 98 12.89 -16.72 -10.30
N LYS A 99 13.16 -15.43 -10.08
CA LYS A 99 13.69 -14.98 -8.79
C LYS A 99 12.61 -15.07 -7.70
N PRO A 100 12.93 -15.45 -6.46
CA PRO A 100 11.98 -15.38 -5.34
C PRO A 100 11.40 -13.97 -5.20
N GLY A 101 10.08 -13.87 -5.07
CA GLY A 101 9.36 -12.60 -4.97
C GLY A 101 8.68 -12.40 -3.61
N ARG A 102 7.72 -11.47 -3.57
CA ARG A 102 6.89 -11.25 -2.38
C ARG A 102 5.99 -12.46 -2.11
N GLU A 103 5.52 -13.14 -3.15
CA GLU A 103 4.70 -14.35 -3.03
C GLU A 103 5.43 -15.49 -2.31
N THR A 104 6.73 -15.69 -2.60
CA THR A 104 7.55 -16.68 -1.90
C THR A 104 7.66 -16.34 -0.41
N ARG A 105 7.88 -15.06 -0.09
CA ARG A 105 7.98 -14.59 1.30
C ARG A 105 6.68 -14.75 2.07
N ASN A 106 5.55 -14.42 1.45
CA ASN A 106 4.23 -14.56 2.06
C ASN A 106 3.91 -16.03 2.35
N LEU A 107 4.19 -16.95 1.41
CA LEU A 107 3.92 -18.38 1.60
C LEU A 107 4.78 -19.00 2.71
N ALA A 108 6.00 -18.52 2.91
CA ALA A 108 6.87 -18.97 3.99
C ALA A 108 6.35 -18.59 5.40
N GLN A 109 5.40 -17.66 5.51
CA GLN A 109 4.79 -17.30 6.78
C GLN A 109 3.70 -18.29 7.24
N GLY A 110 3.25 -19.20 6.37
CA GLY A 110 2.20 -20.19 6.65
C GLY A 110 0.88 -19.91 5.92
N GLU A 111 -0.03 -20.89 5.93
CA GLU A 111 -1.31 -20.80 5.19
C GLU A 111 -2.27 -19.75 5.77
N ASP A 112 -2.19 -19.48 7.07
CA ASP A 112 -3.05 -18.52 7.77
C ASP A 112 -2.49 -17.09 7.77
N TYR A 113 -1.35 -16.85 7.10
CA TYR A 113 -0.73 -15.54 7.09
C TYR A 113 -1.51 -14.53 6.23
N LEU A 114 -1.94 -13.44 6.87
CA LEU A 114 -2.44 -12.25 6.21
C LEU A 114 -1.35 -11.17 6.22
N PRO A 115 -0.89 -10.68 5.04
CA PRO A 115 0.03 -9.56 4.98
C PRO A 115 -0.49 -8.34 5.75
N LEU A 116 0.37 -7.76 6.60
CA LEU A 116 0.00 -6.66 7.51
C LEU A 116 -0.65 -5.49 6.77
N THR A 117 -0.23 -5.21 5.54
CA THR A 117 -0.81 -4.15 4.69
C THR A 117 -2.31 -4.29 4.48
N PHE A 118 -2.87 -5.51 4.52
CA PHE A 118 -4.31 -5.71 4.35
C PHE A 118 -5.14 -5.37 5.59
N ASN A 119 -4.51 -5.17 6.75
CA ASN A 119 -5.23 -4.66 7.91
C ASN A 119 -5.71 -3.21 7.71
N ALA A 120 -5.21 -2.50 6.69
CA ALA A 120 -5.78 -1.22 6.27
C ALA A 120 -7.26 -1.33 5.87
N TYR A 121 -7.71 -2.51 5.42
CA TYR A 121 -9.09 -2.79 5.02
C TYR A 121 -9.99 -3.26 6.17
N ARG A 122 -9.50 -3.29 7.42
CA ARG A 122 -10.35 -3.60 8.57
C ARG A 122 -11.31 -2.44 8.82
N ILE A 123 -12.58 -2.77 9.06
CA ILE A 123 -13.60 -1.81 9.46
C ILE A 123 -13.24 -1.22 10.82
N ASP A 124 -12.85 -2.07 11.77
CA ASP A 124 -12.38 -1.64 13.09
C ASP A 124 -10.87 -1.91 13.24
N TYR A 125 -10.12 -0.84 13.54
CA TYR A 125 -8.69 -0.93 13.81
C TYR A 125 -8.42 -1.46 15.21
N ASP A 126 -7.42 -2.33 15.32
CA ASP A 126 -6.82 -2.70 16.61
C ASP A 126 -5.95 -1.56 17.17
N ASP A 127 -5.47 -1.71 18.40
CA ASP A 127 -4.69 -0.70 19.12
C ASP A 127 -3.47 -0.19 18.34
N ASP A 128 -2.79 -1.05 17.56
CA ASP A 128 -1.63 -0.63 16.78
C ASP A 128 -2.03 0.20 15.56
N TRP A 129 -3.11 -0.19 14.88
CA TRP A 129 -3.65 0.58 13.76
C TRP A 129 -4.32 1.89 14.20
N GLN A 130 -4.95 1.91 15.38
CA GLN A 130 -5.47 3.14 16.00
C GLN A 130 -4.32 4.10 16.31
N ARG A 131 -3.26 3.64 16.98
CA ARG A 131 -2.05 4.45 17.22
C ARG A 131 -1.39 4.94 15.93
N ALA A 132 -1.36 4.10 14.90
CA ALA A 132 -0.85 4.52 13.59
C ALA A 132 -1.71 5.62 12.94
N SER A 133 -3.04 5.57 13.17
CA SER A 133 -3.99 6.59 12.75
C SER A 133 -3.75 7.91 13.50
N GLU A 134 -3.60 7.87 14.82
CA GLU A 134 -3.31 9.03 15.67
C GLU A 134 -2.01 9.74 15.27
N VAL A 135 -0.91 8.99 15.06
CA VAL A 135 0.36 9.56 14.56
C VAL A 135 0.17 10.21 13.19
N THR A 136 -0.61 9.58 12.31
CA THR A 136 -0.89 10.13 10.97
C THR A 136 -1.71 11.42 11.07
N ALA A 137 -2.70 11.50 11.96
CA ALA A 137 -3.48 12.70 12.21
C ALA A 137 -2.59 13.84 12.71
N ALA A 138 -1.71 13.58 13.69
CA ALA A 138 -0.77 14.56 14.21
C ALA A 138 0.21 15.08 13.13
N ILE A 139 0.69 14.20 12.24
CA ILE A 139 1.50 14.62 11.08
C ILE A 139 0.71 15.56 10.18
N PHE A 140 -0.56 15.27 9.88
CA PHE A 140 -1.39 16.16 9.06
C PHE A 140 -1.69 17.50 9.73
N THR A 141 -1.93 17.51 11.04
CA THR A 141 -2.05 18.76 11.81
C THR A 141 -0.80 19.63 11.65
N GLU A 142 0.39 19.03 11.75
CA GLU A 142 1.64 19.76 11.60
C GLU A 142 1.88 20.25 10.17
N ILE A 143 1.58 19.43 9.16
CA ILE A 143 1.63 19.84 7.74
C ILE A 143 0.72 21.04 7.50
N LYS A 144 -0.52 21.01 8.02
CA LYS A 144 -1.48 22.12 7.90
C LYS A 144 -0.94 23.38 8.57
N ARG A 145 -0.46 23.27 9.82
CA ARG A 145 0.10 24.40 10.57
C ARG A 145 1.26 25.07 9.84
N GLU A 146 2.19 24.27 9.30
CA GLU A 146 3.34 24.78 8.55
C GLU A 146 2.92 25.44 7.23
N ALA A 147 1.98 24.85 6.49
CA ALA A 147 1.45 25.45 5.27
C ALA A 147 0.76 26.79 5.53
N GLU A 148 -0.09 26.87 6.56
CA GLU A 148 -0.75 28.11 6.97
C GLU A 148 0.25 29.20 7.38
N ALA A 149 1.33 28.83 8.08
CA ALA A 149 2.41 29.75 8.44
C ALA A 149 3.14 30.31 7.19
N MET A 150 3.13 29.58 6.08
CA MET A 150 3.63 30.02 4.78
C MET A 150 2.58 30.74 3.91
N GLY A 151 1.34 30.88 4.40
CA GLY A 151 0.23 31.47 3.64
C GLY A 151 -0.29 30.56 2.52
N ALA A 152 -0.15 29.24 2.65
CA ALA A 152 -0.63 28.25 1.69
C ALA A 152 -1.80 27.42 2.27
N ASP A 153 -2.79 27.13 1.42
CA ASP A 153 -3.87 26.20 1.73
C ASP A 153 -3.42 24.74 1.55
N VAL A 154 -3.98 23.84 2.37
CA VAL A 154 -3.75 22.39 2.27
C VAL A 154 -5.03 21.68 1.91
N VAL A 155 -4.92 20.80 0.92
CA VAL A 155 -5.96 19.83 0.59
C VAL A 155 -5.35 18.45 0.38
N ALA A 156 -6.13 17.41 0.63
CA ALA A 156 -5.73 16.03 0.41
C ALA A 156 -6.43 15.44 -0.81
N VAL A 157 -5.69 14.62 -1.57
CA VAL A 157 -6.24 13.82 -2.67
C VAL A 157 -6.02 12.36 -2.33
N LEU A 158 -7.11 11.61 -2.18
CA LEU A 158 -7.04 10.18 -1.87
C LEU A 158 -6.90 9.39 -3.17
N ALA A 159 -5.74 8.78 -3.36
CA ALA A 159 -5.52 7.83 -4.43
C ALA A 159 -6.12 6.46 -4.09
N ASN A 160 -6.61 5.76 -5.10
CA ASN A 160 -7.25 4.45 -4.95
C ASN A 160 -6.43 3.30 -5.51
N ALA A 161 -6.69 2.11 -4.99
CA ALA A 161 -6.16 0.85 -5.46
C ALA A 161 -7.17 0.11 -6.37
N PRO A 162 -6.71 -0.79 -7.26
CA PRO A 162 -7.59 -1.55 -8.15
C PRO A 162 -8.71 -2.32 -7.42
N GLU A 163 -8.43 -2.89 -6.26
CA GLU A 163 -9.38 -3.63 -5.43
C GLU A 163 -10.52 -2.79 -4.86
N GLU A 164 -10.31 -1.48 -4.69
CA GLU A 164 -11.33 -0.53 -4.25
C GLU A 164 -12.24 -0.09 -5.42
N VAL A 165 -11.74 -0.20 -6.66
CA VAL A 165 -12.45 0.27 -7.85
C VAL A 165 -13.15 -0.86 -8.61
N TYR A 166 -12.52 -2.04 -8.70
CA TYR A 166 -13.06 -3.16 -9.46
C TYR A 166 -13.28 -4.40 -8.59
N PRO A 167 -14.54 -4.89 -8.44
CA PRO A 167 -14.86 -6.04 -7.60
C PRO A 167 -14.08 -7.31 -7.91
N ARG A 168 -13.58 -7.47 -9.15
CA ARG A 168 -12.77 -8.63 -9.53
C ARG A 168 -11.40 -8.68 -8.84
N PHE A 169 -10.79 -7.54 -8.53
CA PHE A 169 -9.50 -7.53 -7.83
C PHE A 169 -9.70 -7.83 -6.35
N TRP A 170 -10.75 -7.29 -5.72
CA TRP A 170 -11.12 -7.66 -4.35
C TRP A 170 -11.42 -9.15 -4.22
N ARG A 171 -12.25 -9.73 -5.11
CA ARG A 171 -12.50 -11.19 -5.12
C ARG A 171 -11.22 -12.01 -5.32
N ARG A 172 -10.27 -11.53 -6.11
CA ARG A 172 -8.97 -12.19 -6.28
C ARG A 172 -8.18 -12.17 -4.97
N LEU A 173 -8.16 -11.04 -4.24
CA LEU A 173 -7.52 -10.96 -2.92
C LEU A 173 -8.20 -11.92 -1.93
N GLN A 174 -9.53 -11.95 -1.87
CA GLN A 174 -10.28 -12.88 -1.03
C GLN A 174 -10.07 -14.37 -1.38
N SER A 175 -9.73 -14.67 -2.63
CA SER A 175 -9.37 -16.04 -3.04
C SER A 175 -7.95 -16.42 -2.60
N GLN A 176 -7.07 -15.42 -2.48
CA GLN A 176 -5.68 -15.61 -2.03
C GLN A 176 -5.56 -15.60 -0.51
N TYR A 177 -6.38 -14.80 0.17
CA TYR A 177 -6.40 -14.61 1.62
C TYR A 177 -7.86 -14.74 2.11
N PRO A 178 -8.31 -15.97 2.43
CA PRO A 178 -9.69 -16.23 2.84
C PRO A 178 -10.19 -15.40 4.03
N GLN A 179 -9.28 -14.93 4.90
CA GLN A 179 -9.58 -14.05 6.02
C GLN A 179 -10.31 -12.76 5.58
N LEU A 180 -10.02 -12.26 4.37
CA LEU A 180 -10.66 -11.07 3.79
C LEU A 180 -12.12 -11.29 3.37
N GLN A 181 -12.65 -12.52 3.51
CA GLN A 181 -14.07 -12.81 3.35
C GLN A 181 -14.87 -12.53 4.62
N SER A 182 -14.19 -12.34 5.77
CA SER A 182 -14.84 -11.94 7.02
C SER A 182 -15.53 -10.58 6.87
N PRO A 183 -16.69 -10.36 7.50
CA PRO A 183 -17.36 -9.06 7.53
C PRO A 183 -16.54 -7.96 8.21
N GLU A 184 -15.44 -8.29 8.89
CA GLU A 184 -14.51 -7.33 9.47
C GLU A 184 -13.71 -6.55 8.42
N PHE A 185 -13.69 -7.00 7.16
CA PHE A 185 -12.93 -6.37 6.09
C PHE A 185 -13.85 -5.77 5.02
N SER A 186 -13.53 -4.56 4.60
CA SER A 186 -14.20 -3.87 3.50
C SER A 186 -13.17 -3.21 2.58
N PRO A 187 -13.35 -3.30 1.24
CA PRO A 187 -12.51 -2.56 0.31
C PRO A 187 -12.65 -1.03 0.48
N ASP A 188 -13.69 -0.56 1.16
CA ASP A 188 -13.92 0.88 1.37
C ASP A 188 -13.29 1.41 2.68
N ALA A 189 -13.01 0.53 3.65
CA ALA A 189 -12.61 0.91 5.00
C ALA A 189 -11.36 1.80 5.04
N ALA A 190 -10.34 1.48 4.23
CA ALA A 190 -9.09 2.24 4.20
C ALA A 190 -9.32 3.73 3.85
N HIS A 191 -10.20 4.00 2.88
CA HIS A 191 -10.57 5.35 2.48
C HIS A 191 -11.45 6.03 3.52
N GLU A 192 -12.42 5.32 4.09
CA GLU A 192 -13.31 5.85 5.13
C GLU A 192 -12.52 6.29 6.37
N HIS A 193 -11.55 5.48 6.82
CA HIS A 193 -10.63 5.84 7.91
C HIS A 193 -9.82 7.10 7.59
N MET A 194 -9.27 7.21 6.38
CA MET A 194 -8.47 8.38 5.99
C MET A 194 -9.32 9.64 5.86
N LEU A 195 -10.53 9.53 5.31
CA LEU A 195 -11.48 10.65 5.26
C LEU A 195 -11.85 11.12 6.67
N ALA A 196 -12.09 10.20 7.61
CA ALA A 196 -12.36 10.53 9.00
C ALA A 196 -11.18 11.27 9.66
N VAL A 197 -9.95 10.79 9.45
CA VAL A 197 -8.73 11.44 9.95
C VAL A 197 -8.57 12.85 9.37
N LEU A 198 -8.71 13.01 8.06
CA LEU A 198 -8.57 14.31 7.39
C LEU A 198 -9.67 15.30 7.84
N ALA A 199 -10.90 14.83 8.02
CA ALA A 199 -12.00 15.62 8.55
C ALA A 199 -11.73 16.07 9.99
N ALA A 200 -11.19 15.20 10.85
CA ALA A 200 -10.87 15.53 12.24
C ALA A 200 -9.78 16.59 12.40
N VAL A 201 -8.94 16.79 11.38
CA VAL A 201 -7.89 17.84 11.35
C VAL A 201 -8.25 19.02 10.41
N ASP A 202 -9.51 19.10 9.97
CA ASP A 202 -10.03 20.14 9.10
C ASP A 202 -9.22 20.32 7.81
N ILE A 203 -8.83 19.22 7.16
CA ILE A 203 -8.22 19.23 5.82
C ILE A 203 -9.26 18.79 4.79
N PRO A 204 -9.64 19.65 3.83
CA PRO A 204 -10.51 19.26 2.73
C PRO A 204 -9.91 18.12 1.92
N ALA A 205 -10.72 17.10 1.63
CA ALA A 205 -10.27 15.89 0.96
C ALA A 205 -11.08 15.56 -0.30
N LEU A 206 -10.39 15.17 -1.36
CA LEU A 206 -10.98 14.63 -2.59
C LEU A 206 -10.87 13.10 -2.59
N ASP A 207 -12.00 12.40 -2.43
CA ASP A 207 -12.10 10.96 -2.68
C ASP A 207 -12.30 10.70 -4.18
N LEU A 208 -11.30 10.08 -4.82
CA LEU A 208 -11.34 9.75 -6.24
C LEU A 208 -12.10 8.45 -6.56
N ARG A 209 -12.40 7.59 -5.58
CA ARG A 209 -13.06 6.29 -5.84
C ARG A 209 -14.40 6.43 -6.56
N PRO A 210 -15.33 7.32 -6.18
CA PRO A 210 -16.62 7.42 -6.87
C PRO A 210 -16.45 7.76 -8.37
N ALA A 211 -15.50 8.63 -8.71
CA ALA A 211 -15.20 8.98 -10.09
C ALA A 211 -14.60 7.80 -10.86
N PHE A 212 -13.62 7.12 -10.27
CA PHE A 212 -12.97 5.96 -10.89
C PHE A 212 -13.94 4.79 -11.11
N VAL A 213 -14.81 4.50 -10.13
CA VAL A 213 -15.84 3.45 -10.26
C VAL A 213 -16.82 3.78 -11.39
N ARG A 214 -17.29 5.03 -11.44
CA ARG A 214 -18.21 5.50 -12.49
C ARG A 214 -17.58 5.39 -13.88
N GLU A 215 -16.37 5.92 -14.05
CA GLU A 215 -15.67 5.94 -15.34
C GLU A 215 -15.30 4.52 -15.81
N ALA A 216 -14.79 3.68 -14.90
CA ALA A 216 -14.47 2.28 -15.20
C ALA A 216 -15.69 1.49 -15.69
N ARG A 217 -16.85 1.68 -15.04
CA ARG A 217 -18.11 1.03 -15.43
C ARG A 217 -18.61 1.55 -16.78
N ALA A 218 -18.61 2.86 -16.98
CA ALA A 218 -19.10 3.50 -18.20
C ALA A 218 -18.28 3.09 -19.43
N ARG A 219 -16.95 3.07 -19.32
CA ARG A 219 -16.04 2.78 -20.44
C ARG A 219 -15.69 1.30 -20.58
N ARG A 220 -16.01 0.47 -19.58
CA ARG A 220 -15.60 -0.95 -19.49
C ARG A 220 -14.07 -1.13 -19.65
N ARG A 221 -13.29 -0.17 -19.15
CA ARG A 221 -11.82 -0.17 -19.25
C ARG A 221 -11.17 0.02 -17.88
N LEU A 222 -9.95 -0.49 -17.77
CA LEU A 222 -9.11 -0.27 -16.59
C LEU A 222 -8.53 1.14 -16.64
N LEU A 223 -8.50 1.78 -15.48
CA LEU A 223 -7.81 3.04 -15.19
C LEU A 223 -6.48 2.80 -14.46
N HIS A 224 -6.18 1.53 -14.16
CA HIS A 224 -4.95 1.07 -13.54
C HIS A 224 -4.23 0.09 -14.46
N TYR A 225 -2.90 -0.01 -14.36
CA TYR A 225 -2.16 -1.12 -14.94
C TYR A 225 -2.53 -2.42 -14.21
N ALA A 226 -2.84 -3.47 -14.95
CA ALA A 226 -3.37 -4.72 -14.38
C ALA A 226 -2.38 -5.47 -13.46
N VAL A 227 -1.09 -5.21 -13.63
CA VAL A 227 -0.01 -5.89 -12.90
C VAL A 227 0.56 -5.03 -11.79
N ASP A 228 0.89 -3.79 -12.13
CA ASP A 228 1.62 -2.86 -11.27
C ASP A 228 0.70 -2.11 -10.30
N GLY A 229 -0.58 -1.93 -10.66
CA GLY A 229 -1.59 -1.34 -9.80
C GLY A 229 -1.59 0.19 -9.78
N HIS A 230 -0.62 0.90 -10.38
CA HIS A 230 -0.71 2.35 -10.54
C HIS A 230 -1.72 2.73 -11.62
N TRP A 231 -2.13 3.99 -11.59
CA TRP A 231 -2.96 4.57 -12.64
C TRP A 231 -2.27 4.49 -14.00
N ASN A 232 -3.04 4.16 -15.03
CA ASN A 232 -2.59 4.34 -16.41
C ASN A 232 -2.88 5.78 -16.88
N LEU A 233 -2.57 6.07 -18.14
CA LEU A 233 -2.80 7.40 -18.74
C LEU A 233 -4.24 7.91 -18.53
N GLU A 234 -5.25 7.05 -18.67
CA GLU A 234 -6.65 7.43 -18.53
C GLU A 234 -7.04 7.67 -17.06
N GLY A 235 -6.46 6.89 -16.13
CA GLY A 235 -6.62 7.10 -14.68
C GLY A 235 -6.02 8.43 -14.23
N HIS A 236 -4.78 8.73 -14.65
CA HIS A 236 -4.16 10.03 -14.39
C HIS A 236 -4.97 11.19 -14.97
N ALA A 237 -5.46 11.05 -16.22
CA ALA A 237 -6.27 12.08 -16.85
C ALA A 237 -7.61 12.32 -16.11
N LEU A 238 -8.23 11.27 -15.57
CA LEU A 238 -9.42 11.41 -14.74
C LEU A 238 -9.11 12.12 -13.42
N ALA A 239 -8.09 11.66 -12.69
CA ALA A 239 -7.68 12.26 -11.42
C ALA A 239 -7.37 13.75 -11.56
N ALA A 240 -6.68 14.16 -12.64
CA ALA A 240 -6.39 15.57 -12.91
C ALA A 240 -7.65 16.42 -13.13
N ARG A 241 -8.67 15.89 -13.84
CA ARG A 241 -9.94 16.61 -14.05
C ARG A 241 -10.75 16.76 -12.77
N GLU A 242 -10.83 15.70 -11.97
CA GLU A 242 -11.54 15.71 -10.69
C GLU A 242 -10.82 16.66 -9.70
N LEU A 243 -9.49 16.63 -9.65
CA LEU A 243 -8.69 17.55 -8.83
C LEU A 243 -8.89 19.02 -9.24
N ALA A 244 -8.80 19.33 -10.53
CA ALA A 244 -9.02 20.69 -11.00
C ALA A 244 -10.43 21.20 -10.65
N SER A 245 -11.44 20.32 -10.75
CA SER A 245 -12.83 20.66 -10.40
C SER A 245 -12.99 20.88 -8.89
N PHE A 246 -12.37 20.02 -8.09
CA PHE A 246 -12.32 20.15 -6.63
C PHE A 246 -11.65 21.44 -6.19
N LEU A 247 -10.46 21.75 -6.69
CA LEU A 247 -9.75 22.99 -6.35
C LEU A 247 -10.55 24.24 -6.75
N LYS A 248 -11.24 24.23 -7.90
CA LYS A 248 -12.15 25.32 -8.29
C LYS A 248 -13.32 25.47 -7.32
N ALA A 249 -13.92 24.36 -6.89
CA ALA A 249 -15.02 24.38 -5.92
C ALA A 249 -14.57 24.88 -4.54
N GLN A 250 -13.31 24.63 -4.16
CA GLN A 250 -12.69 25.17 -2.94
C GLN A 250 -12.22 26.63 -3.07
N GLY A 251 -12.33 27.24 -4.27
CA GLY A 251 -11.83 28.60 -4.51
C GLY A 251 -10.30 28.70 -4.63
N LEU A 252 -9.59 27.58 -4.76
CA LEU A 252 -8.13 27.49 -4.81
C LEU A 252 -7.55 27.59 -6.24
N LEU A 253 -8.40 27.56 -7.25
CA LEU A 253 -8.03 27.89 -8.63
C LEU A 253 -8.85 29.09 -9.08
N CYS A 254 -8.18 30.12 -9.60
CA CYS A 254 -8.83 31.25 -10.25
C CYS A 254 -9.73 30.77 -11.40
N ARG A 255 -10.84 31.49 -11.63
CA ARG A 255 -11.82 31.17 -12.67
C ARG A 255 -11.26 31.37 -14.08
#